data_AF-A0A959Z0D9-F1
#
_entry.id   AF-A0A959Z0D9-F1
#
_cell.length_a   1.000
_cell.length_b   1.000
_cell.length_c   1.000
_cell.angle_alpha   90.00
_cell.angle_beta   90.00
_cell.angle_gamma   90.00
#
_symmetry.space_group_name_H-M   'P 1'
#
loop_
_entity.id
_entity.type
_entity.pdbx_description
1 polymer ?
#
loop_
_entity_poly.entity_id
_entity_poly.type
_entity_poly.pdbx_seq_one_letter_code
_entity_poly.pdbx_strand_id
1 'polypeptide(L)'
;ANFTSDMAIDDINVTGTSEVQVQVKAWLEGPYDDGSGSMTDELRAGGLLPLSEPYSGLGYAHVGGGGESTTAQVLAVTGANAIVDWVVVELRDANTPANVLATRSGLLQRDGDVVGMDGSSPLTFGVAPGSYHVALRHRNHLGCMSGNAAALDASPTVVDFRLAATATFGTDARKPVGSTRVLWAGNVVFDAQLKYTGSLNDRDPILTVIGGTVPTGSAAGYLSEDVNMDGQARYTGVENDRDIILQNIGGVVPTATRMEQLP
;
A
#
# COMPACT_ATOMS: atom_id res chain seq x y z
N ALA A 1 -63.79 20.54 -22.88
CA ALA A 1 -62.48 20.97 -22.36
C ALA A 1 -61.59 19.74 -22.32
N ASN A 2 -60.64 19.64 -23.25
CA ASN A 2 -59.66 18.55 -23.27
C ASN A 2 -58.53 18.94 -22.32
N PHE A 3 -58.31 18.13 -21.29
CA PHE A 3 -57.07 18.16 -20.52
C PHE A 3 -56.37 16.83 -20.76
N THR A 4 -55.41 16.83 -21.70
CA THR A 4 -54.37 15.81 -21.73
C THR A 4 -53.31 16.26 -20.75
N SER A 5 -53.22 15.59 -19.60
CA SER A 5 -52.09 15.71 -18.70
C SER A 5 -50.88 15.07 -19.39
N ASP A 6 -50.05 15.90 -20.01
CA ASP A 6 -48.74 15.49 -20.49
C ASP A 6 -47.84 15.37 -19.26
N MET A 7 -47.67 14.13 -18.79
CA MET A 7 -46.64 13.80 -17.81
C MET A 7 -45.34 13.72 -18.59
N ALA A 8 -44.64 14.84 -18.71
CA ALA A 8 -43.25 14.82 -19.15
C ALA A 8 -42.47 14.02 -18.09
N ILE A 9 -42.09 12.79 -18.43
CA ILE A 9 -40.97 12.13 -17.76
C ILE A 9 -39.76 12.94 -18.21
N ASP A 10 -39.30 13.81 -17.31
CA ASP A 10 -37.98 14.41 -17.41
C ASP A 10 -36.99 13.24 -17.45
N ASP A 11 -36.18 13.18 -18.50
CA ASP A 11 -35.14 12.16 -18.61
C ASP A 11 -34.27 12.27 -17.36
N ILE A 12 -34.43 11.31 -16.44
CA ILE A 12 -33.46 11.10 -15.38
C ILE A 12 -32.20 10.64 -16.11
N ASN A 13 -31.35 11.59 -16.45
CA ASN A 13 -29.97 11.33 -16.75
C ASN A 13 -29.34 10.82 -15.45
N VAL A 14 -29.48 9.52 -15.21
CA VAL A 14 -28.52 8.80 -14.37
C VAL A 14 -27.23 8.86 -15.17
N THR A 15 -26.47 9.93 -15.01
CA THR A 15 -25.04 9.89 -15.27
C THR A 15 -24.50 8.88 -14.29
N GLY A 16 -24.57 7.59 -14.65
CA GLY A 16 -23.86 6.55 -13.92
C GLY A 16 -22.43 7.06 -13.81
N THR A 17 -21.96 7.23 -12.58
CA THR A 17 -20.54 7.48 -12.36
C THR A 17 -19.84 6.33 -13.06
N SER A 18 -19.08 6.65 -14.10
CA SER A 18 -18.30 5.63 -14.75
C SER A 18 -17.31 5.14 -13.70
N GLU A 19 -17.44 3.87 -13.34
CA GLU A 19 -16.66 3.26 -12.27
C GLU A 19 -15.95 2.02 -12.79
N VAL A 20 -14.74 1.81 -12.28
CA VAL A 20 -13.97 0.59 -12.50
C VAL A 20 -13.59 -0.04 -11.17
N GLN A 21 -13.43 -1.35 -11.15
CA GLN A 21 -13.04 -2.10 -9.96
C GLN A 21 -11.75 -2.89 -10.17
N VAL A 22 -10.91 -2.91 -9.15
CA VAL A 22 -9.68 -3.70 -9.11
C VAL A 22 -9.55 -4.42 -7.78
N GLN A 23 -9.20 -5.70 -7.85
CA GLN A 23 -8.82 -6.50 -6.70
C GLN A 23 -7.29 -6.63 -6.70
N VAL A 24 -6.63 -5.79 -5.90
CA VAL A 24 -5.18 -5.83 -5.75
C VAL A 24 -4.82 -6.83 -4.65
N LYS A 25 -3.78 -7.62 -4.87
CA LYS A 25 -3.21 -8.49 -3.83
C LYS A 25 -1.72 -8.26 -3.70
N ALA A 26 -1.20 -8.21 -2.48
CA ALA A 26 0.22 -7.96 -2.22
C ALA A 26 0.66 -8.49 -0.85
N TRP A 27 1.97 -8.62 -0.69
CA TRP A 27 2.61 -8.90 0.59
C TRP A 27 3.57 -7.78 0.94
N LEU A 28 3.63 -7.43 2.22
CA LEU A 28 4.63 -6.53 2.79
C LEU A 28 5.73 -7.37 3.44
N GLU A 29 6.98 -7.08 3.12
CA GLU A 29 8.10 -7.63 3.89
C GLU A 29 8.09 -7.05 5.31
N GLY A 30 8.51 -7.83 6.31
CA GLY A 30 8.36 -7.43 7.70
C GLY A 30 7.25 -8.26 8.33
N PRO A 31 5.96 -7.94 8.08
CA PRO A 31 4.88 -8.74 8.64
C PRO A 31 4.66 -10.06 7.89
N TYR A 32 5.08 -10.22 6.63
CA TYR A 32 4.92 -11.50 5.91
C TYR A 32 5.81 -12.62 6.49
N ASP A 33 5.17 -13.72 6.89
CA ASP A 33 5.82 -14.94 7.35
C ASP A 33 5.63 -16.06 6.31
N ASP A 34 6.74 -16.54 5.73
CA ASP A 34 6.74 -17.62 4.73
C ASP A 34 6.32 -18.98 5.33
N GLY A 35 6.46 -19.16 6.65
CA GLY A 35 6.05 -20.38 7.33
C GLY A 35 4.53 -20.55 7.37
N SER A 36 3.81 -19.46 7.65
CA SER A 36 2.33 -19.43 7.66
C SER A 36 1.71 -19.03 6.32
N GLY A 37 2.47 -18.41 5.42
CA GLY A 37 1.97 -17.90 4.15
C GLY A 37 1.01 -16.72 4.31
N SER A 38 1.18 -15.93 5.37
CA SER A 38 0.30 -14.82 5.77
C SER A 38 1.10 -13.72 6.46
N MET A 39 0.55 -12.52 6.52
CA MET A 39 1.13 -11.41 7.28
C MET A 39 0.71 -11.44 8.76
N THR A 40 1.52 -10.91 9.65
CA THR A 40 1.13 -10.56 11.03
C THR A 40 0.26 -9.31 11.03
N ASP A 41 -0.58 -9.15 12.07
CA ASP A 41 -1.50 -8.02 12.25
C ASP A 41 -1.25 -7.30 13.59
N GLU A 42 0.01 -7.17 13.99
CA GLU A 42 0.38 -6.67 15.32
C GLU A 42 -0.03 -5.21 15.52
N LEU A 43 0.06 -4.36 14.49
CA LEU A 43 -0.48 -2.99 14.53
C LEU A 43 -1.98 -2.98 14.87
N ARG A 44 -2.76 -3.89 14.28
CA ARG A 44 -4.20 -4.02 14.56
C ARG A 44 -4.45 -4.59 15.94
N ALA A 45 -3.72 -5.65 16.32
CA ALA A 45 -3.82 -6.26 17.65
C ALA A 45 -3.46 -5.27 18.77
N GLY A 46 -2.53 -4.36 18.53
CA GLY A 46 -2.15 -3.26 19.42
C GLY A 46 -3.09 -2.06 19.38
N GLY A 47 -4.11 -2.04 18.50
CA GLY A 47 -5.03 -0.91 18.33
C GLY A 47 -4.36 0.35 17.79
N LEU A 48 -3.27 0.20 17.02
CA LEU A 48 -2.43 1.29 16.52
C LEU A 48 -2.88 1.83 15.16
N LEU A 49 -3.62 1.03 14.38
CA LEU A 49 -4.08 1.43 13.06
C LEU A 49 -5.03 2.65 13.12
N PRO A 50 -4.78 3.72 12.33
CA PRO A 50 -5.66 4.87 12.29
C PRO A 50 -6.98 4.56 11.55
N LEU A 51 -8.05 5.27 11.92
CA LEU A 51 -9.34 5.17 11.23
C LEU A 51 -9.38 5.94 9.91
N SER A 52 -8.54 6.96 9.77
CA SER A 52 -8.36 7.71 8.52
C SER A 52 -7.07 7.26 7.85
N GLU A 53 -7.07 7.25 6.52
CA GLU A 53 -5.86 7.00 5.76
C GLU A 53 -4.73 7.98 6.17
N PRO A 54 -3.48 7.50 6.30
CA PRO A 54 -2.38 8.33 6.79
C PRO A 54 -1.71 9.19 5.70
N TYR A 55 -1.95 8.91 4.42
CA TYR A 55 -1.21 9.45 3.29
C TYR A 55 -1.45 10.94 3.07
N SER A 56 -2.69 11.43 3.27
CA SER A 56 -2.94 12.88 3.28
C SER A 56 -2.11 13.60 4.35
N GLY A 57 -1.97 12.98 5.55
CA GLY A 57 -1.15 13.52 6.64
C GLY A 57 0.35 13.44 6.37
N LEU A 58 0.79 12.44 5.59
CA LEU A 58 2.16 12.29 5.12
C LEU A 58 2.50 13.20 3.92
N GLY A 59 1.52 13.95 3.41
CA GLY A 59 1.70 14.89 2.29
C GLY A 59 1.66 14.24 0.90
N TYR A 60 1.16 13.02 0.79
CA TYR A 60 0.94 12.37 -0.52
C TYR A 60 -0.18 13.08 -1.29
N ALA A 61 0.07 13.36 -2.56
CA ALA A 61 -0.87 14.08 -3.42
C ALA A 61 -1.82 13.10 -4.13
N HIS A 62 -3.02 12.92 -3.56
CA HIS A 62 -4.07 12.11 -4.17
C HIS A 62 -4.63 12.74 -5.46
N VAL A 63 -5.10 11.88 -6.38
CA VAL A 63 -5.84 12.26 -7.59
C VAL A 63 -7.22 11.60 -7.55
N GLY A 64 -8.28 12.40 -7.43
CA GLY A 64 -9.67 11.91 -7.45
C GLY A 64 -10.13 11.06 -6.25
N GLY A 65 -9.22 10.69 -5.33
CA GLY A 65 -9.52 10.02 -4.05
C GLY A 65 -8.86 10.74 -2.88
N GLY A 66 -8.50 10.00 -1.83
CA GLY A 66 -7.92 10.54 -0.60
C GLY A 66 -8.97 10.87 0.46
N GLY A 67 -8.55 10.93 1.73
CA GLY A 67 -9.43 11.18 2.87
C GLY A 67 -10.34 9.99 3.20
N GLU A 68 -10.04 8.79 2.71
CA GLU A 68 -10.80 7.60 3.05
C GLU A 68 -10.72 7.30 4.56
N SER A 69 -11.83 6.84 5.12
CA SER A 69 -11.91 6.43 6.52
C SER A 69 -12.63 5.09 6.65
N THR A 70 -12.14 4.25 7.55
CA THR A 70 -12.80 3.01 7.97
C THR A 70 -13.40 3.14 9.37
N THR A 71 -13.83 2.03 9.96
CA THR A 71 -14.49 1.98 11.26
C THR A 71 -13.74 1.07 12.23
N ALA A 72 -13.95 1.29 13.53
CA ALA A 72 -13.38 0.42 14.56
C ALA A 72 -13.86 -1.04 14.41
N GLN A 73 -15.06 -1.26 13.87
CA GLN A 73 -15.61 -2.59 13.61
C GLN A 73 -14.81 -3.34 12.54
N VAL A 74 -14.38 -2.65 11.48
CA VAL A 74 -13.52 -3.24 10.45
C VAL A 74 -12.15 -3.59 11.02
N LEU A 75 -11.56 -2.69 11.83
CA LEU A 75 -10.27 -2.96 12.50
C LEU A 75 -10.36 -4.01 13.64
N ALA A 76 -11.57 -4.36 14.08
CA ALA A 76 -11.78 -5.41 15.06
C ALA A 76 -11.79 -6.83 14.45
N VAL A 77 -11.86 -6.95 13.12
CA VAL A 77 -11.82 -8.25 12.41
C VAL A 77 -10.46 -8.93 12.64
N THR A 78 -10.50 -10.24 12.92
CA THR A 78 -9.32 -11.10 13.14
C THR A 78 -9.26 -12.24 12.11
N GLY A 79 -8.17 -13.01 12.09
CA GLY A 79 -7.98 -14.13 11.17
C GLY A 79 -7.47 -13.66 9.80
N ALA A 80 -7.74 -14.42 8.74
CA ALA A 80 -7.23 -14.12 7.39
C ALA A 80 -7.55 -12.69 6.90
N ASN A 81 -8.71 -12.16 7.31
CA ASN A 81 -9.21 -10.85 6.88
C ASN A 81 -8.83 -9.73 7.87
N ALA A 82 -7.99 -9.99 8.87
CA ALA A 82 -7.54 -8.94 9.78
C ALA A 82 -6.74 -7.90 9.00
N ILE A 83 -6.97 -6.62 9.28
CA ILE A 83 -6.25 -5.54 8.62
C ILE A 83 -4.81 -5.51 9.15
N VAL A 84 -3.84 -5.45 8.23
CA VAL A 84 -2.41 -5.29 8.49
C VAL A 84 -2.06 -3.80 8.49
N ASP A 85 -2.46 -3.08 7.43
CA ASP A 85 -2.21 -1.64 7.30
C ASP A 85 -3.03 -1.00 6.16
N TRP A 86 -2.91 0.32 6.04
CA TRP A 86 -3.31 1.12 4.89
C TRP A 86 -2.31 1.01 3.72
N VAL A 87 -2.83 1.12 2.50
CA VAL A 87 -2.07 1.21 1.24
C VAL A 87 -2.71 2.26 0.31
N VAL A 88 -1.95 2.78 -0.65
CA VAL A 88 -2.51 3.55 -1.78
C VAL A 88 -2.44 2.73 -3.05
N VAL A 89 -3.55 2.65 -3.77
CA VAL A 89 -3.58 2.11 -5.13
C VAL A 89 -3.75 3.25 -6.12
N GLU A 90 -2.87 3.29 -7.13
CA GLU A 90 -2.89 4.26 -8.22
C GLU A 90 -3.35 3.58 -9.52
N LEU A 91 -4.25 4.24 -10.25
CA LEU A 91 -4.50 3.96 -11.66
C LEU A 91 -3.71 4.98 -12.49
N ARG A 92 -2.79 4.46 -13.29
CA ARG A 92 -1.89 5.24 -14.15
C ARG A 92 -2.25 5.06 -15.61
N ASP A 93 -1.99 6.09 -16.41
CA ASP A 93 -2.27 6.10 -17.85
C ASP A 93 -1.53 4.96 -18.57
N ALA A 94 -2.23 4.22 -19.43
CA ALA A 94 -1.67 3.06 -20.14
C ALA A 94 -0.57 3.40 -21.15
N ASN A 95 -0.54 4.63 -21.67
CA ASN A 95 0.43 5.07 -22.66
C ASN A 95 1.52 5.95 -22.03
N THR A 96 1.20 6.66 -20.95
CA THR A 96 2.12 7.53 -20.20
C THR A 96 2.11 7.16 -18.71
N PRO A 97 2.77 6.05 -18.30
CA PRO A 97 2.60 5.50 -16.97
C PRO A 97 3.08 6.38 -15.80
N ALA A 98 3.81 7.47 -16.08
CA ALA A 98 4.16 8.49 -15.10
C ALA A 98 2.93 9.36 -14.67
N ASN A 99 1.86 9.36 -15.48
CA ASN A 99 0.65 10.13 -15.20
C ASN A 99 -0.33 9.31 -14.35
N VAL A 100 -0.55 9.74 -13.11
CA VAL A 100 -1.56 9.16 -12.20
C VAL A 100 -2.92 9.76 -12.53
N LEU A 101 -3.88 8.92 -12.92
CA LEU A 101 -5.22 9.33 -13.33
C LEU A 101 -6.22 9.25 -12.18
N ALA A 102 -6.03 8.31 -11.25
CA ALA A 102 -6.81 8.22 -10.03
C ALA A 102 -6.03 7.50 -8.92
N THR A 103 -6.34 7.81 -7.68
CA THR A 103 -5.79 7.16 -6.49
C THR A 103 -6.91 6.76 -5.56
N ARG A 104 -6.74 5.67 -4.82
CA ARG A 104 -7.65 5.31 -3.72
C ARG A 104 -6.87 4.62 -2.62
N SER A 105 -7.11 5.02 -1.38
CA SER A 105 -6.58 4.30 -0.23
C SER A 105 -7.37 3.01 0.00
N GLY A 106 -6.67 1.95 0.40
CA GLY A 106 -7.22 0.64 0.69
C GLY A 106 -6.69 0.08 2.01
N LEU A 107 -7.32 -0.98 2.49
CA LEU A 107 -6.89 -1.72 3.67
C LEU A 107 -6.29 -3.04 3.20
N LEU A 108 -5.04 -3.33 3.58
CA LEU A 108 -4.37 -4.58 3.29
C LEU A 108 -4.69 -5.61 4.39
N GLN A 109 -5.11 -6.81 3.99
CA GLN A 109 -5.47 -7.91 4.88
C GLN A 109 -4.33 -8.91 5.06
N ARG A 110 -4.39 -9.72 6.13
CA ARG A 110 -3.37 -10.73 6.46
C ARG A 110 -3.19 -11.80 5.39
N ASP A 111 -4.19 -12.05 4.55
CA ASP A 111 -4.12 -12.96 3.40
C ASP A 111 -3.67 -12.28 2.10
N GLY A 112 -3.35 -10.99 2.17
CA GLY A 112 -2.76 -10.20 1.11
C GLY A 112 -3.77 -9.48 0.24
N ASP A 113 -5.06 -9.57 0.53
CA ASP A 113 -6.09 -8.86 -0.22
C ASP A 113 -6.12 -7.37 0.17
N VAL A 114 -6.19 -6.49 -0.83
CA VAL A 114 -6.44 -5.06 -0.63
C VAL A 114 -7.93 -4.80 -0.84
N VAL A 115 -8.58 -4.32 0.21
CA VAL A 115 -10.03 -4.12 0.26
C VAL A 115 -10.40 -2.65 0.52
N GLY A 116 -11.65 -2.32 0.22
CA GLY A 116 -12.26 -1.03 0.51
C GLY A 116 -12.52 -0.83 2.01
N MET A 117 -13.11 0.32 2.33
CA MET A 117 -13.27 0.79 3.70
C MET A 117 -14.26 -0.02 4.54
N ASP A 118 -15.04 -0.88 3.87
CA ASP A 118 -15.93 -1.87 4.48
C ASP A 118 -15.20 -3.13 4.94
N GLY A 119 -13.92 -3.28 4.60
CA GLY A 119 -13.10 -4.45 4.92
C GLY A 119 -13.36 -5.66 4.04
N SER A 120 -14.05 -5.53 2.90
CA SER A 120 -14.38 -6.69 2.06
C SER A 120 -14.46 -6.41 0.56
N SER A 121 -14.96 -5.25 0.17
CA SER A 121 -15.22 -4.93 -1.23
C SER A 121 -13.91 -4.66 -1.98
N PRO A 122 -13.80 -4.97 -3.29
CA PRO A 122 -12.70 -4.50 -4.13
C PRO A 122 -12.62 -2.96 -4.15
N LEU A 123 -11.45 -2.42 -4.53
CA LEU A 123 -11.32 -0.98 -4.70
C LEU A 123 -12.07 -0.53 -5.95
N THR A 124 -12.91 0.49 -5.78
CA THR A 124 -13.68 1.11 -6.87
C THR A 124 -13.06 2.46 -7.22
N PHE A 125 -12.99 2.85 -8.49
CA PHE A 125 -12.45 4.15 -8.90
C PHE A 125 -13.47 4.84 -9.80
N GLY A 126 -13.72 6.13 -9.55
CA GLY A 126 -14.62 6.96 -10.36
C GLY A 126 -13.98 7.40 -11.68
N VAL A 127 -13.53 6.44 -12.49
CA VAL A 127 -12.96 6.65 -13.82
C VAL A 127 -13.64 5.76 -14.86
N ALA A 128 -13.51 6.11 -16.14
CA ALA A 128 -14.10 5.34 -17.22
C ALA A 128 -13.47 3.94 -17.36
N PRO A 129 -14.23 2.92 -17.80
CA PRO A 129 -13.66 1.67 -18.25
C PRO A 129 -12.55 1.89 -19.28
N GLY A 130 -11.46 1.15 -19.12
CA GLY A 130 -10.25 1.35 -19.92
C GLY A 130 -9.08 0.53 -19.42
N SER A 131 -7.95 0.67 -20.10
CA SER A 131 -6.70 0.03 -19.68
C SER A 131 -5.91 0.98 -18.78
N TYR A 132 -5.45 0.47 -17.63
CA TYR A 132 -4.69 1.23 -16.65
C TYR A 132 -3.49 0.42 -16.15
N HIS A 133 -2.35 1.06 -15.97
CA HIS A 133 -1.34 0.50 -15.07
C HIS A 133 -1.84 0.62 -13.64
N VAL A 134 -1.72 -0.45 -12.87
CA VAL A 134 -2.10 -0.46 -11.46
C VAL A 134 -0.83 -0.40 -10.64
N ALA A 135 -0.71 0.57 -9.75
CA ALA A 135 0.41 0.64 -8.81
C ALA A 135 -0.09 0.54 -7.37
N LEU A 136 0.75 -0.06 -6.51
CA LEU A 136 0.53 -0.17 -5.08
C LEU A 136 1.67 0.53 -4.35
N ARG A 137 1.34 1.45 -3.45
CA ARG A 137 2.28 2.17 -2.59
C ARG A 137 1.94 1.92 -1.13
N HIS A 138 2.96 1.91 -0.28
CA HIS A 138 2.82 1.75 1.16
C HIS A 138 3.76 2.71 1.90
N ARG A 139 3.43 3.09 3.14
CA ARG A 139 4.07 4.21 3.85
C ARG A 139 5.56 4.01 4.14
N ASN A 140 6.02 2.76 4.26
CA ASN A 140 7.42 2.45 4.56
C ASN A 140 8.01 1.31 3.69
N HIS A 141 7.39 1.04 2.54
CA HIS A 141 7.89 0.09 1.55
C HIS A 141 8.06 0.75 0.18
N LEU A 142 8.95 0.20 -0.64
CA LEU A 142 8.98 0.54 -2.06
C LEU A 142 7.75 -0.06 -2.76
N GLY A 143 6.97 0.81 -3.40
CA GLY A 143 5.83 0.42 -4.20
C GLY A 143 6.21 -0.38 -5.45
N CYS A 144 5.19 -0.98 -6.06
CA CYS A 144 5.33 -1.67 -7.34
C CYS A 144 4.16 -1.34 -8.28
N MET A 145 4.41 -1.41 -9.59
CA MET A 145 3.40 -1.18 -10.62
C MET A 145 3.35 -2.36 -11.59
N SER A 146 2.16 -2.67 -12.10
CA SER A 146 1.97 -3.65 -13.16
C SER A 146 2.79 -3.26 -14.41
N GLY A 147 3.49 -4.23 -15.00
CA GLY A 147 4.29 -4.03 -16.20
C GLY A 147 3.43 -3.86 -17.44
N ASN A 148 2.24 -4.48 -17.45
CA ASN A 148 1.21 -4.30 -18.47
C ASN A 148 0.01 -3.55 -17.87
N ALA A 149 -0.66 -2.75 -18.69
CA ALA A 149 -1.94 -2.17 -18.32
C ALA A 149 -3.03 -3.26 -18.25
N ALA A 150 -3.84 -3.23 -17.20
CA ALA A 150 -4.99 -4.10 -17.01
C ALA A 150 -6.25 -3.41 -17.55
N ALA A 151 -7.09 -4.15 -18.27
CA ALA A 151 -8.42 -3.68 -18.65
C ALA A 151 -9.33 -3.72 -17.41
N LEU A 152 -9.86 -2.56 -17.02
CA LEU A 152 -10.74 -2.41 -15.87
C LEU A 152 -12.12 -1.93 -16.33
N ASP A 153 -13.16 -2.51 -15.74
CA ASP A 153 -14.54 -2.08 -15.87
C ASP A 153 -15.24 -2.25 -14.51
N ALA A 154 -16.58 -2.19 -14.47
CA ALA A 154 -17.33 -2.32 -13.23
C ALA A 154 -17.18 -3.71 -12.55
N SER A 155 -16.67 -4.72 -13.27
CA SER A 155 -16.32 -6.03 -12.75
C SER A 155 -14.89 -6.01 -12.20
N PRO A 156 -14.64 -6.58 -11.00
CA PRO A 156 -13.31 -6.61 -10.42
C PRO A 156 -12.30 -7.37 -11.29
N THR A 157 -11.26 -6.68 -11.75
CA THR A 157 -10.08 -7.31 -12.35
C THR A 157 -9.01 -7.55 -11.29
N VAL A 158 -8.43 -8.75 -11.25
CA VAL A 158 -7.39 -9.11 -10.27
C VAL A 158 -6.01 -8.65 -10.76
N VAL A 159 -5.27 -7.95 -9.89
CA VAL A 159 -3.84 -7.67 -10.06
C VAL A 159 -3.10 -8.20 -8.83
N ASP A 160 -2.46 -9.36 -8.98
CA ASP A 160 -1.80 -10.06 -7.86
C ASP A 160 -0.28 -9.85 -7.88
N PHE A 161 0.21 -8.94 -7.06
CA PHE A 161 1.64 -8.66 -6.90
C PHE A 161 2.38 -9.69 -6.04
N ARG A 162 1.73 -10.75 -5.57
CA ARG A 162 2.38 -11.84 -4.82
C ARG A 162 2.96 -12.90 -5.76
N LEU A 163 2.49 -12.93 -7.01
CA LEU A 163 2.91 -13.93 -8.00
C LEU A 163 4.17 -13.49 -8.73
N ALA A 164 5.14 -14.40 -8.84
CA ALA A 164 6.33 -14.24 -9.65
C ALA A 164 6.02 -13.96 -11.14
N ALA A 165 4.91 -14.51 -11.64
CA ALA A 165 4.48 -14.40 -13.03
C ALA A 165 3.84 -13.04 -13.38
N THR A 166 3.39 -12.27 -12.38
CA THR A 166 2.84 -10.94 -12.61
C THR A 166 3.95 -10.02 -13.10
N ALA A 167 3.88 -9.58 -14.35
CA ALA A 167 4.83 -8.62 -14.90
C ALA A 167 4.74 -7.31 -14.12
N THR A 168 5.90 -6.74 -13.78
CA THR A 168 6.01 -5.43 -13.11
C THR A 168 6.81 -4.46 -13.95
N PHE A 169 6.61 -3.17 -13.73
CA PHE A 169 7.52 -2.16 -14.23
C PHE A 169 8.90 -2.34 -13.59
N GLY A 170 9.96 -2.27 -14.39
CA GLY A 170 11.31 -2.56 -13.94
C GLY A 170 11.59 -4.05 -13.67
N THR A 171 12.80 -4.36 -13.22
CA THR A 171 13.26 -5.76 -13.04
C THR A 171 13.24 -6.25 -11.60
N ASP A 172 13.38 -5.34 -10.63
CA ASP A 172 13.50 -5.66 -9.20
C ASP A 172 12.43 -4.97 -8.34
N ALA A 173 11.21 -4.86 -8.87
CA ALA A 173 10.10 -4.17 -8.21
C ALA A 173 9.66 -4.80 -6.88
N ARG A 174 9.96 -6.09 -6.67
CA ARG A 174 9.53 -6.87 -5.52
C ARG A 174 10.64 -7.82 -5.08
N LYS A 175 10.69 -8.13 -3.78
CA LYS A 175 11.64 -9.09 -3.20
C LYS A 175 11.10 -10.52 -3.32
N PRO A 176 11.91 -11.49 -3.79
CA PRO A 176 11.54 -12.89 -3.71
C PRO A 176 11.67 -13.40 -2.26
N VAL A 177 10.61 -14.01 -1.74
CA VAL A 177 10.60 -14.76 -0.48
C VAL A 177 9.91 -16.10 -0.76
N GLY A 178 10.65 -17.20 -0.62
CA GLY A 178 10.16 -18.51 -1.02
C GLY A 178 9.65 -18.53 -2.47
N SER A 179 8.39 -18.92 -2.64
CA SER A 179 7.71 -18.94 -3.95
C SER A 179 6.98 -17.64 -4.29
N THR A 180 6.86 -16.71 -3.34
CA THR A 180 6.06 -15.49 -3.48
C THR A 180 6.92 -14.26 -3.79
N ARG A 181 6.27 -13.10 -3.87
CA ARG A 181 6.86 -11.79 -4.03
C ARG A 181 6.27 -10.86 -2.98
N VAL A 182 7.14 -10.13 -2.29
CA VAL A 182 6.77 -9.12 -1.29
C VAL A 182 7.29 -7.76 -1.75
N LEU A 183 6.66 -6.67 -1.30
CA LEU A 183 7.21 -5.32 -1.48
C LEU A 183 8.46 -5.18 -0.62
N TRP A 184 9.45 -4.42 -1.09
CA TRP A 184 10.69 -4.19 -0.34
C TRP A 184 10.43 -3.28 0.86
N ALA A 185 10.71 -3.75 2.07
CA ALA A 185 10.54 -2.96 3.28
C ALA A 185 11.69 -1.98 3.51
N GLY A 186 11.43 -0.93 4.27
CA GLY A 186 12.45 -0.06 4.87
C GLY A 186 12.55 1.34 4.29
N ASN A 187 11.69 1.72 3.36
CA ASN A 187 11.64 3.08 2.80
C ASN A 187 10.91 4.01 3.78
N VAL A 188 11.45 4.15 5.00
CA VAL A 188 10.81 4.86 6.11
C VAL A 188 10.62 6.34 5.82
N VAL A 189 11.49 6.88 4.95
CA VAL A 189 11.27 8.17 4.29
C VAL A 189 10.54 7.89 2.99
N PHE A 190 9.33 8.42 2.81
CA PHE A 190 8.51 8.15 1.62
C PHE A 190 9.00 8.93 0.37
N ASP A 191 10.23 8.66 -0.07
CA ASP A 191 10.95 9.37 -1.14
C ASP A 191 11.41 8.48 -2.31
N ALA A 192 10.87 7.26 -2.38
CA ALA A 192 11.14 6.25 -3.40
C ALA A 192 12.59 5.71 -3.44
N GLN A 193 13.36 5.91 -2.35
CA GLN A 193 14.77 5.51 -2.28
C GLN A 193 15.11 4.82 -0.96
N LEU A 194 15.43 3.54 -1.03
CA LEU A 194 15.93 2.80 0.12
C LEU A 194 17.46 2.93 0.24
N LYS A 195 17.93 3.48 1.35
CA LYS A 195 19.35 3.75 1.66
C LYS A 195 19.70 3.41 3.10
N TYR A 196 20.87 2.82 3.31
CA TYR A 196 21.40 2.56 4.66
C TYR A 196 22.48 3.55 5.12
N THR A 197 23.20 4.18 4.19
CA THR A 197 24.21 5.20 4.49
C THR A 197 24.06 6.41 3.56
N GLY A 198 24.77 7.49 3.88
CA GLY A 198 24.70 8.75 3.15
C GLY A 198 23.64 9.69 3.70
N SER A 199 23.51 10.85 3.07
CA SER A 199 22.46 11.82 3.41
C SER A 199 21.08 11.25 3.09
N LEU A 200 20.09 11.53 3.94
CA LEU A 200 18.72 11.03 3.81
C LEU A 200 18.69 9.50 3.70
N ASN A 201 19.39 8.82 4.60
CA ASN A 201 19.27 7.37 4.75
C ASN A 201 18.06 7.02 5.63
N ASP A 202 17.57 5.79 5.50
CA ASP A 202 16.37 5.31 6.19
C ASP A 202 16.65 4.82 7.63
N ARG A 203 17.91 4.62 8.02
CA ARG A 203 18.22 4.17 9.39
C ARG A 203 18.23 5.29 10.41
N ASP A 204 18.61 6.50 10.02
CA ASP A 204 18.76 7.63 10.95
C ASP A 204 17.40 8.09 11.53
N PRO A 205 16.28 8.07 10.77
CA PRO A 205 14.94 8.27 11.34
C PRO A 205 14.61 7.27 12.46
N ILE A 206 14.98 5.98 12.30
CA ILE A 206 14.76 4.96 13.35
C ILE A 206 15.52 5.32 14.62
N LEU A 207 16.79 5.76 14.52
CA LEU A 207 17.53 6.20 15.70
C LEU A 207 16.88 7.43 16.33
N THR A 208 16.39 8.35 15.51
CA THR A 208 15.77 9.59 15.95
C THR A 208 14.48 9.32 16.74
N VAL A 209 13.59 8.46 16.24
CA VAL A 209 12.29 8.18 16.88
C VAL A 209 12.44 7.49 18.24
N ILE A 210 13.50 6.68 18.44
CA ILE A 210 13.78 6.04 19.73
C ILE A 210 14.52 6.93 20.74
N GLY A 211 14.72 8.22 20.43
CA GLY A 211 15.35 9.21 21.33
C GLY A 211 16.77 9.65 20.94
N GLY A 212 17.26 9.25 19.75
CA GLY A 212 18.41 9.85 19.06
C GLY A 212 19.82 9.59 19.63
N THR A 213 19.93 9.07 20.85
CA THR A 213 21.22 8.97 21.57
C THR A 213 21.52 7.58 22.11
N VAL A 214 20.51 6.88 22.61
CA VAL A 214 20.65 5.54 23.18
C VAL A 214 20.07 4.52 22.19
N PRO A 215 20.91 3.74 21.47
CA PRO A 215 20.44 2.87 20.38
C PRO A 215 19.66 1.64 20.86
N THR A 216 19.54 1.45 22.18
CA THR A 216 18.80 0.35 22.81
C THR A 216 17.38 0.77 23.26
N GLY A 217 16.96 2.01 22.99
CA GLY A 217 15.59 2.43 23.18
C GLY A 217 14.64 1.79 22.16
N SER A 218 13.34 1.89 22.43
CA SER A 218 12.28 1.59 21.48
C SER A 218 11.21 2.67 21.52
N ALA A 219 10.46 2.81 20.43
CA ALA A 219 9.31 3.70 20.35
C ALA A 219 8.09 2.91 19.90
N ALA A 220 7.00 2.99 20.66
CA ALA A 220 5.76 2.31 20.35
C ALA A 220 4.83 3.21 19.53
N GLY A 221 4.13 2.65 18.54
CA GLY A 221 3.07 3.36 17.84
C GLY A 221 2.91 2.98 16.38
N TYR A 222 2.02 3.70 15.68
CA TYR A 222 1.91 3.64 14.23
C TYR A 222 2.99 4.51 13.59
N LEU A 223 4.20 3.97 13.48
CA LEU A 223 5.41 4.69 13.07
C LEU A 223 5.81 4.29 11.64
N SER A 224 6.39 5.21 10.87
CA SER A 224 6.95 4.86 9.56
C SER A 224 8.26 4.07 9.71
N GLU A 225 8.94 4.28 10.83
CA GLU A 225 10.19 3.64 11.25
C GLU A 225 10.03 2.19 11.73
N ASP A 226 8.80 1.77 12.01
CA ASP A 226 8.43 0.38 12.34
C ASP A 226 8.28 -0.42 11.03
N VAL A 227 9.40 -0.96 10.58
CA VAL A 227 9.58 -1.64 9.29
C VAL A 227 9.03 -3.06 9.34
N ASN A 228 9.14 -3.75 10.49
CA ASN A 228 8.55 -5.09 10.65
C ASN A 228 7.06 -5.07 11.00
N MET A 229 6.51 -3.89 11.33
CA MET A 229 5.09 -3.65 11.62
C MET A 229 4.60 -4.34 12.90
N ASP A 230 5.48 -4.42 13.89
CA ASP A 230 5.21 -5.03 15.21
C ASP A 230 4.71 -4.00 16.26
N GLY A 231 4.59 -2.74 15.87
CA GLY A 231 4.19 -1.62 16.72
C GLY A 231 5.32 -1.03 17.55
N GLN A 232 6.58 -1.41 17.30
CA GLN A 232 7.77 -0.97 18.03
C GLN A 232 8.96 -0.70 17.09
N ALA A 233 9.29 0.57 16.88
CA ALA A 233 10.54 0.93 16.22
C ALA A 233 11.75 0.64 17.13
N ARG A 234 12.75 -0.10 16.62
CA ARG A 234 14.00 -0.46 17.31
C ARG A 234 15.21 -0.30 16.40
N TYR A 235 16.30 0.26 16.95
CA TYR A 235 17.55 0.47 16.22
C TYR A 235 18.60 -0.64 16.44
N THR A 236 18.55 -1.35 17.58
CA THR A 236 19.39 -2.50 17.90
C THR A 236 18.60 -3.57 18.64
N GLY A 237 19.20 -4.73 18.87
CA GLY A 237 18.55 -5.87 19.52
C GLY A 237 17.99 -6.86 18.51
N VAL A 238 17.28 -7.87 19.01
CA VAL A 238 16.58 -8.85 18.17
C VAL A 238 15.44 -8.13 17.43
N GLU A 239 15.24 -8.49 16.17
CA GLU A 239 14.14 -7.95 15.33
C GLU A 239 14.12 -6.42 15.25
N ASN A 240 15.30 -5.80 15.12
CA ASN A 240 15.39 -4.36 14.91
C ASN A 240 15.12 -3.98 13.45
N ASP A 241 14.43 -2.87 13.23
CA ASP A 241 14.00 -2.38 11.92
C ASP A 241 15.15 -2.00 11.00
N ARG A 242 16.21 -1.47 11.62
CA ARG A 242 17.43 -1.04 10.92
C ARG A 242 18.06 -2.21 10.14
N ASP A 243 18.07 -3.40 10.71
CA ASP A 243 18.70 -4.56 10.07
C ASP A 243 17.90 -5.02 8.83
N ILE A 244 16.59 -4.79 8.77
CA ILE A 244 15.77 -5.06 7.59
C ILE A 244 16.21 -4.16 6.42
N ILE A 245 16.39 -2.86 6.69
CA ILE A 245 16.92 -1.90 5.70
C ILE A 245 18.28 -2.38 5.20
N LEU A 246 19.19 -2.75 6.11
CA LEU A 246 20.54 -3.22 5.75
C LEU A 246 20.48 -4.42 4.81
N GLN A 247 19.64 -5.42 5.13
CA GLN A 247 19.48 -6.61 4.30
C GLN A 247 18.96 -6.26 2.90
N ASN A 248 18.01 -5.34 2.79
CA ASN A 248 17.37 -4.99 1.53
C ASN A 248 18.23 -4.16 0.58
N ILE A 249 19.24 -3.46 1.10
CA ILE A 249 20.27 -2.80 0.28
C ILE A 249 21.48 -3.68 -0.02
N GLY A 250 21.50 -4.94 0.40
CA GLY A 250 22.56 -5.90 0.06
C GLY A 250 23.42 -6.37 1.23
N GLY A 251 23.03 -6.07 2.47
CA GLY A 251 23.55 -6.66 3.71
C GLY A 251 24.96 -6.21 4.07
N VAL A 252 25.96 -6.66 3.31
CA VAL A 252 27.39 -6.41 3.59
C VAL A 252 27.95 -5.19 2.87
N VAL A 253 27.22 -4.67 1.87
CA VAL A 253 27.59 -3.46 1.12
C VAL A 253 26.62 -2.33 1.49
N PRO A 254 26.90 -1.56 2.57
CA PRO A 254 25.95 -0.58 3.13
C PRO A 254 25.75 0.68 2.26
N THR A 255 26.43 0.77 1.12
CA THR A 255 26.44 1.93 0.22
C THR A 255 25.56 1.77 -1.00
N ALA A 256 24.96 0.59 -1.20
CA ALA A 256 24.00 0.39 -2.26
C ALA A 256 22.69 1.13 -1.96
N THR A 257 22.00 1.51 -3.02
CA THR A 257 20.68 2.15 -2.98
C THR A 257 19.74 1.31 -3.81
N ARG A 258 18.50 1.16 -3.35
CA ARG A 258 17.42 0.54 -4.12
C ARG A 258 16.37 1.58 -4.44
N MET A 259 16.02 1.66 -5.71
CA MET A 259 15.00 2.59 -6.21
C MET A 259 13.66 1.88 -6.30
N GLU A 260 12.60 2.57 -5.92
CA GLU A 260 11.24 2.17 -6.25
C GLU A 260 11.09 1.98 -7.78
N GLN A 261 10.36 0.93 -8.18
CA GLN A 261 10.18 0.63 -9.61
C GLN A 261 8.83 1.12 -10.10
N LEU A 262 8.70 2.45 -10.11
CA LEU A 262 7.62 3.20 -10.75
C LEU A 262 8.25 4.29 -11.64
N PRO A 263 7.60 4.69 -12.75
CA PRO A 263 8.03 5.80 -13.59
C PRO A 263 7.73 7.16 -12.97
#